data_AF-A0A382LNB3-F1
#
_entry.id   AF-A0A382LNB3-F1
#
_cell.length_a   1.000
_cell.length_b   1.000
_cell.length_c   1.000
_cell.angle_alpha   90.00
_cell.angle_beta   90.00
_cell.angle_gamma   90.00
#
_symmetry.space_group_name_H-M   'P 1'
#
loop_
_entity.id
_entity.type
_entity.pdbx_description
1 polymer ?
#
loop_
_entity_poly.entity_id
_entity_poly.type
_entity_poly.pdbx_seq_one_letter_code
_entity_poly.pdbx_strand_id
1 'polypeptide(L)'
;MTNFLFKKSFNMIVGLLLFSLSTLLTIGIGEISLRLLDVSNEIKTDVNWMAKNYTVNSWGHRSDQEYMLEKPEGKFRVLVLGDSMTAGLGIKNVKNTYPKKLEYYLNEKLEIPKFEIINTGHPAWSTDNELFDLFANGFKFQPDMVILGYFHNDINDFRDSDSPRADFLSCDVGEIELISDKGPLKNLLKQSHLYKFVNLKINRL
;
A
#
# COMPACT_ATOMS: atom_id res chain seq x y z
N MET A 1 -26.44 58.03 -23.27
CA MET A 1 -26.17 57.29 -22.01
C MET A 1 -26.16 55.77 -22.19
N THR A 2 -27.04 55.21 -23.01
CA THR A 2 -27.15 53.77 -23.35
C THR A 2 -25.90 53.14 -23.97
N ASN A 3 -25.21 53.83 -24.89
CA ASN A 3 -24.03 53.29 -25.58
C ASN A 3 -22.79 53.12 -24.66
N PHE A 4 -22.69 53.95 -23.62
CA PHE A 4 -21.60 53.88 -22.63
C PHE A 4 -21.79 52.71 -21.65
N LEU A 5 -23.01 52.53 -21.16
CA LEU A 5 -23.35 51.41 -20.27
C LEU A 5 -23.19 50.06 -20.97
N PHE A 6 -23.61 49.97 -22.24
CA PHE A 6 -23.43 48.77 -23.07
C PHE A 6 -21.96 48.42 -23.30
N LYS A 7 -21.10 49.41 -23.61
CA LYS A 7 -19.66 49.18 -23.78
C LYS A 7 -18.97 48.76 -22.48
N LYS A 8 -19.38 49.33 -21.34
CA LYS A 8 -18.88 48.95 -20.02
C LYS A 8 -19.27 47.51 -19.66
N SER A 9 -20.52 47.11 -19.90
CA SER A 9 -20.97 45.73 -19.66
C SER A 9 -20.30 44.74 -20.60
N PHE A 10 -20.10 45.09 -21.87
CA PHE A 10 -19.41 44.24 -22.85
C PHE A 10 -17.95 43.96 -22.43
N ASN A 11 -17.20 45.01 -22.06
CA ASN A 11 -15.82 44.85 -21.60
C ASN A 11 -15.72 44.01 -20.32
N MET A 12 -16.70 44.14 -19.41
CA MET A 12 -16.77 43.33 -18.20
C MET A 12 -16.97 41.84 -18.53
N ILE A 13 -17.86 41.52 -19.49
CA ILE A 13 -18.07 40.15 -19.95
C ILE A 13 -16.80 39.59 -20.58
N VAL A 14 -16.15 40.35 -21.47
CA VAL A 14 -14.88 39.93 -22.09
C VAL A 14 -13.81 39.70 -21.03
N GLY A 15 -13.71 40.58 -20.03
CA GLY A 15 -12.78 40.41 -18.91
C GLY A 15 -13.03 39.13 -18.11
N LEU A 16 -14.29 38.84 -17.78
CA LEU A 16 -14.67 37.60 -17.09
C LEU A 16 -14.36 36.35 -17.92
N LEU A 17 -14.61 36.40 -19.24
CA LEU A 17 -14.27 35.31 -20.14
C LEU A 17 -12.76 35.06 -20.21
N LEU A 18 -11.96 36.12 -20.37
CA LEU A 18 -10.50 36.01 -20.38
C LEU A 18 -9.94 35.48 -19.05
N PHE A 19 -10.47 35.96 -17.93
CA PHE A 19 -10.09 35.46 -16.61
C PHE A 19 -10.41 33.97 -16.48
N SER A 20 -11.64 33.56 -16.82
CA SER A 20 -12.05 32.16 -16.76
C SER A 20 -11.20 31.26 -17.66
N LEU A 21 -10.88 31.70 -18.88
CA LEU A 21 -10.01 30.98 -19.81
C LEU A 21 -8.59 30.83 -19.24
N SER A 22 -8.02 31.91 -18.70
CA SER A 22 -6.70 31.86 -18.09
C SER A 22 -6.66 30.89 -16.90
N THR A 23 -7.68 30.90 -16.04
CA THR A 23 -7.77 29.98 -14.91
C THR A 23 -7.84 28.52 -15.38
N LEU A 24 -8.66 28.22 -16.38
CA LEU A 24 -8.77 26.87 -16.96
C LEU A 24 -7.45 26.40 -17.57
N LEU A 25 -6.74 27.28 -18.28
CA LEU A 25 -5.42 26.99 -18.83
C LEU A 25 -4.40 26.68 -17.73
N THR A 26 -4.37 27.46 -16.64
CA THR A 26 -3.47 27.20 -15.51
C THR A 26 -3.77 25.85 -14.84
N ILE A 27 -5.04 25.53 -14.61
CA ILE A 27 -5.46 24.23 -14.06
C ILE A 27 -5.04 23.09 -14.99
N GLY A 28 -5.28 23.23 -16.31
CA GLY A 28 -4.91 22.24 -17.31
C GLY A 28 -3.40 22.02 -17.39
N ILE A 29 -2.60 23.08 -17.37
CA ILE A 29 -1.14 22.99 -17.33
C ILE A 29 -0.70 22.27 -16.05
N GLY A 30 -1.25 22.63 -14.89
CA GLY A 30 -0.91 21.97 -13.62
C GLY A 30 -1.21 20.48 -13.61
N GLU A 31 -2.38 20.07 -14.13
CA GLU A 31 -2.75 18.67 -14.28
C GLU A 31 -1.81 17.92 -15.24
N ILE A 32 -1.48 18.49 -16.39
CA ILE A 32 -0.55 17.89 -17.37
C ILE A 32 0.85 17.77 -16.77
N SER A 33 1.36 18.83 -16.14
CA SER A 33 2.65 18.83 -15.47
C SER A 33 2.71 17.75 -14.39
N LEU A 34 1.66 17.62 -13.57
CA LEU A 34 1.60 16.56 -12.57
C LEU A 34 1.49 15.17 -13.20
N ARG A 35 0.78 14.96 -14.31
CA ARG A 35 0.79 13.67 -15.01
C ARG A 35 2.17 13.30 -15.56
N LEU A 36 2.93 14.28 -16.06
CA LEU A 36 4.28 14.06 -16.55
C LEU A 36 5.28 13.80 -15.42
N LEU A 37 5.08 14.46 -14.26
CA LEU A 37 5.90 14.28 -13.07
C LEU A 37 5.50 13.06 -12.24
N ASP A 38 4.24 12.63 -12.32
CA ASP A 38 3.71 11.45 -11.67
C ASP A 38 4.16 10.20 -12.43
N VAL A 39 5.48 10.01 -12.42
CA VAL A 39 6.16 8.75 -12.72
C VAL A 39 5.99 7.82 -11.50
N SER A 40 4.91 7.92 -10.72
CA SER A 40 4.47 6.79 -9.93
C SER A 40 3.97 5.74 -10.92
N ASN A 41 4.88 4.86 -11.31
CA ASN A 41 4.47 3.53 -11.73
C ASN A 41 3.80 2.90 -10.52
N GLU A 42 2.53 3.22 -10.25
CA GLU A 42 1.70 2.47 -9.33
C GLU A 42 1.78 1.01 -9.81
N ILE A 43 2.58 0.21 -9.11
CA ILE A 43 2.64 -1.21 -9.36
C ILE A 43 1.27 -1.72 -8.96
N LYS A 44 0.39 -1.90 -9.94
CA LYS A 44 -0.88 -2.59 -9.73
C LYS A 44 -0.55 -4.05 -9.42
N THR A 45 -0.58 -4.39 -8.15
CA THR A 45 -0.39 -5.75 -7.63
C THR A 45 -1.70 -6.54 -7.74
N ASP A 46 -2.33 -6.49 -8.92
CA ASP A 46 -3.58 -7.19 -9.20
C ASP A 46 -3.36 -8.70 -9.37
N VAL A 47 -4.45 -9.44 -9.57
CA VAL A 47 -4.43 -10.90 -9.76
C VAL A 47 -3.52 -11.34 -10.91
N ASN A 48 -3.45 -10.57 -12.00
CA ASN A 48 -2.60 -10.89 -13.15
C ASN A 48 -1.13 -10.65 -12.82
N TRP A 49 -0.83 -9.57 -12.10
CA TRP A 49 0.50 -9.30 -11.60
C TRP A 49 0.96 -10.40 -10.64
N MET A 50 0.10 -10.81 -9.71
CA MET A 50 0.41 -11.89 -8.76
C MET A 50 0.64 -13.21 -9.49
N ALA A 51 -0.27 -13.61 -10.39
CA ALA A 51 -0.11 -14.84 -11.18
C ALA A 51 1.22 -14.88 -11.95
N LYS A 52 1.72 -13.72 -12.40
CA LYS A 52 2.98 -13.62 -13.14
C LYS A 52 4.23 -13.53 -12.28
N ASN A 53 4.16 -12.88 -11.11
CA ASN A 53 5.35 -12.47 -10.36
C ASN A 53 5.39 -13.00 -8.91
N TYR A 54 4.30 -13.56 -8.40
CA TYR A 54 4.17 -13.99 -7.01
C TYR A 54 4.33 -15.50 -6.89
N THR A 55 5.59 -15.91 -6.73
CA THR A 55 5.99 -17.31 -6.49
C THR A 55 5.70 -17.73 -5.05
N VAL A 56 5.02 -18.87 -4.90
CA VAL A 56 4.84 -19.56 -3.63
C VAL A 56 5.31 -21.01 -3.76
N ASN A 57 5.71 -21.61 -2.64
CA ASN A 57 6.05 -23.03 -2.59
C ASN A 57 4.79 -23.89 -2.34
N SER A 58 4.97 -25.20 -2.21
CA SER A 58 3.86 -26.16 -1.99
C SER A 58 3.07 -25.93 -0.70
N TRP A 59 3.65 -25.22 0.27
CA TRP A 59 3.02 -24.83 1.53
C TRP A 59 2.26 -23.49 1.44
N GLY A 60 2.33 -22.80 0.30
CA GLY A 60 1.73 -21.48 0.13
C GLY A 60 2.59 -20.31 0.62
N HIS A 61 3.82 -20.56 1.10
CA HIS A 61 4.75 -19.54 1.58
C HIS A 61 5.44 -18.81 0.42
N ARG A 62 5.74 -17.51 0.57
CA ARG A 62 6.46 -16.70 -0.44
C ARG A 62 7.92 -17.14 -0.54
N SER A 63 8.20 -18.10 -1.42
CA SER A 63 9.51 -18.75 -1.54
C SER A 63 9.78 -19.27 -2.95
N ASP A 64 11.06 -19.36 -3.32
CA ASP A 64 11.58 -20.04 -4.52
C ASP A 64 12.15 -21.44 -4.20
N GLN A 65 12.00 -21.90 -2.95
CA GLN A 65 12.43 -23.21 -2.48
C GLN A 65 11.34 -23.89 -1.62
N GLU A 66 11.39 -25.22 -1.58
CA GLU A 66 10.59 -26.04 -0.67
C GLU A 66 11.27 -26.19 0.70
N TYR A 67 10.45 -26.36 1.73
CA TYR A 67 10.91 -26.57 3.10
C TYR A 67 10.39 -27.91 3.62
N MET A 68 11.28 -28.68 4.24
CA MET A 68 10.90 -29.92 4.93
C MET A 68 10.33 -29.59 6.30
N LEU A 69 9.26 -30.29 6.70
CA LEU A 69 8.70 -30.15 8.05
C LEU A 69 9.74 -30.51 9.12
N GLU A 70 10.42 -31.64 8.94
CA GLU A 70 11.58 -31.98 9.76
C GLU A 70 12.71 -30.98 9.50
N LYS A 71 13.19 -30.36 10.58
CA LYS A 71 14.27 -29.37 10.50
C LYS A 71 15.60 -30.09 10.28
N PRO A 72 16.35 -29.78 9.20
CA PRO A 72 17.66 -30.39 8.98
C PRO A 72 18.64 -30.07 10.11
N GLU A 73 19.55 -31.01 10.39
CA GLU A 73 20.61 -30.79 11.37
C GLU A 73 21.50 -29.60 10.99
N GLY A 74 21.95 -28.85 12.00
CA GLY A 74 22.80 -27.67 11.81
C GLY A 74 22.09 -26.43 11.26
N LYS A 75 20.76 -26.48 11.08
CA LYS A 75 19.93 -25.33 10.70
C LYS A 75 19.32 -24.63 11.91
N PHE A 76 19.34 -23.30 11.88
CA PHE A 76 18.53 -22.46 12.76
C PHE A 76 17.35 -21.92 11.97
N ARG A 77 16.14 -22.36 12.29
CA ARG A 77 14.94 -22.09 11.50
C ARG A 77 14.13 -20.95 12.09
N VAL A 78 13.81 -19.97 11.26
CA VAL A 78 13.06 -18.77 11.63
C VAL A 78 11.78 -18.70 10.80
N LEU A 79 10.62 -18.55 11.45
CA LEU A 79 9.40 -18.12 10.76
C LEU A 79 9.27 -16.61 10.84
N VAL A 80 8.86 -15.99 9.74
CA VAL A 80 8.53 -14.56 9.71
C VAL A 80 7.06 -14.41 9.36
N LEU A 81 6.26 -14.11 10.37
CA LEU A 81 4.83 -13.83 10.26
C LEU A 81 4.63 -12.39 9.79
N GLY A 82 3.50 -12.13 9.13
CA GLY A 82 3.10 -10.78 8.80
C GLY A 82 2.11 -10.72 7.64
N ASP A 83 1.86 -9.49 7.23
CA ASP A 83 0.89 -9.16 6.22
C ASP A 83 1.52 -9.04 4.81
N SER A 84 0.95 -8.17 3.97
CA SER A 84 1.47 -7.75 2.68
C SER A 84 2.94 -7.29 2.67
N MET A 85 3.42 -6.70 3.77
CA MET A 85 4.79 -6.21 3.90
C MET A 85 5.77 -7.38 4.04
N THR A 86 5.45 -8.35 4.89
CA THR A 86 6.23 -9.59 5.05
C THR A 86 6.15 -10.47 3.81
N ALA A 87 4.96 -10.63 3.23
CA ALA A 87 4.74 -11.28 1.94
C ALA A 87 5.56 -10.66 0.79
N GLY A 88 5.95 -9.38 0.91
CA GLY A 88 6.67 -8.66 -0.14
C GLY A 88 5.79 -8.40 -1.36
N LEU A 89 4.52 -8.02 -1.16
CA LEU A 89 3.61 -7.67 -2.24
C LEU A 89 4.21 -6.51 -3.06
N GLY A 90 4.20 -6.63 -4.39
CA GLY A 90 4.88 -5.67 -5.29
C GLY A 90 6.35 -6.00 -5.58
N ILE A 91 6.95 -6.95 -4.87
CA ILE A 91 8.31 -7.43 -5.14
C ILE A 91 8.28 -8.66 -6.07
N LYS A 92 8.79 -8.49 -7.28
CA LYS A 92 8.80 -9.56 -8.31
C LYS A 92 9.68 -10.76 -7.92
N ASN A 93 10.91 -10.50 -7.47
CA ASN A 93 11.86 -11.56 -7.14
C ASN A 93 11.84 -11.85 -5.63
N VAL A 94 11.60 -13.12 -5.25
CA VAL A 94 11.62 -13.60 -3.84
C VAL A 94 12.87 -13.12 -3.11
N LYS A 95 14.03 -13.13 -3.77
CA LYS A 95 15.33 -12.74 -3.20
C LYS A 95 15.38 -11.29 -2.72
N ASN A 96 14.44 -10.46 -3.18
CA ASN A 96 14.37 -9.06 -2.79
C ASN A 96 13.43 -8.81 -1.60
N THR A 97 12.67 -9.81 -1.15
CA THR A 97 11.86 -9.71 0.08
C THR A 97 12.76 -9.63 1.30
N TYR A 98 12.35 -8.90 2.33
CA TYR A 98 13.20 -8.72 3.51
C TYR A 98 13.51 -10.04 4.25
N PRO A 99 12.60 -11.03 4.36
CA PRO A 99 12.95 -12.30 5.00
C PRO A 99 14.05 -13.06 4.25
N LYS A 100 14.01 -13.03 2.91
CA LYS A 100 15.04 -13.69 2.09
C LYS A 100 16.39 -12.95 2.12
N LYS A 101 16.36 -11.61 2.17
CA LYS A 101 17.56 -10.81 2.40
C LYS A 101 18.16 -11.08 3.77
N LEU A 102 17.34 -11.19 4.81
CA LEU A 102 17.79 -11.54 6.16
C LEU A 102 18.51 -12.90 6.16
N GLU A 103 17.94 -13.92 5.51
CA GLU A 103 18.57 -15.24 5.37
C GLU A 103 19.93 -15.14 4.68
N TYR A 104 19.99 -14.40 3.57
CA TYR A 104 21.22 -14.18 2.82
C TYR A 104 22.30 -13.51 3.69
N TYR A 105 21.96 -12.39 4.36
CA TYR A 105 22.92 -11.66 5.18
C TYR A 105 23.42 -12.46 6.37
N LEU A 106 22.54 -13.21 7.05
CA LEU A 106 22.95 -14.06 8.18
C LEU A 106 23.88 -15.18 7.72
N ASN A 107 23.56 -15.85 6.60
CA ASN A 107 24.37 -16.94 6.06
C ASN A 107 25.68 -16.48 5.40
N GLU A 108 25.77 -15.21 4.98
CA GLU A 108 27.01 -14.58 4.51
C GLU A 108 27.95 -14.25 5.68
N LYS A 109 27.40 -13.77 6.80
CA LYS A 109 28.18 -13.30 7.96
C LYS A 109 28.54 -14.40 8.95
N LEU A 110 27.75 -15.46 9.03
CA LEU A 110 27.92 -16.54 10.00
C LEU A 110 28.19 -17.88 9.29
N GLU A 111 29.24 -18.57 9.74
CA GLU A 111 29.52 -19.93 9.28
C GLU A 111 28.52 -20.93 9.86
N ILE A 112 28.25 -20.82 11.16
CA ILE A 112 27.28 -21.64 11.90
C ILE A 112 26.49 -20.78 12.92
N PRO A 113 25.21 -21.08 13.17
CA PRO A 113 24.39 -22.05 12.44
C PRO A 113 24.07 -21.54 11.02
N LYS A 114 23.60 -22.44 10.15
CA LYS A 114 23.03 -22.02 8.85
C LYS A 114 21.57 -21.66 9.03
N PHE A 115 21.20 -20.44 8.66
CA PHE A 115 19.85 -19.93 8.83
C PHE A 115 18.95 -20.43 7.70
N GLU A 116 17.73 -20.83 8.08
CA GLU A 116 16.64 -21.13 7.17
C GLU A 116 15.45 -20.26 7.56
N ILE A 117 15.15 -19.23 6.76
CA ILE A 117 14.09 -18.28 7.04
C ILE A 117 12.91 -18.59 6.13
N ILE A 118 11.77 -18.87 6.74
CA ILE A 118 10.52 -19.19 6.07
C ILE A 118 9.61 -17.97 6.17
N ASN A 119 9.30 -17.39 5.01
CA ASN A 119 8.37 -16.27 4.91
C ASN A 119 6.93 -16.79 4.90
N THR A 120 6.28 -16.75 6.06
CA THR A 120 4.88 -17.16 6.26
C THR A 120 3.94 -15.95 6.21
N GLY A 121 4.39 -14.82 5.65
CA GLY A 121 3.57 -13.63 5.49
C GLY A 121 2.58 -13.75 4.34
N HIS A 122 1.37 -13.24 4.55
CA HIS A 122 0.29 -13.31 3.57
C HIS A 122 -0.39 -11.94 3.38
N PRO A 123 -0.65 -11.49 2.14
CA PRO A 123 -1.34 -10.25 1.91
C PRO A 123 -2.71 -10.19 2.59
N ALA A 124 -3.01 -9.05 3.21
CA ALA A 124 -4.27 -8.74 3.90
C ALA A 124 -4.57 -9.56 5.17
N TRP A 125 -3.60 -10.33 5.69
CA TRP A 125 -3.69 -10.95 7.00
C TRP A 125 -3.42 -9.96 8.11
N SER A 126 -4.06 -10.18 9.26
CA SER A 126 -3.78 -9.53 10.53
C SER A 126 -3.19 -10.52 11.54
N THR A 127 -2.73 -10.01 12.69
CA THR A 127 -2.15 -10.82 13.78
C THR A 127 -3.00 -12.02 14.22
N ASP A 128 -4.32 -11.98 14.09
CA ASP A 128 -5.22 -13.10 14.37
C ASP A 128 -5.03 -14.27 13.38
N ASN A 129 -4.93 -13.97 12.08
CA ASN A 129 -4.70 -14.94 11.01
C ASN A 129 -3.30 -15.53 11.13
N GLU A 130 -2.31 -14.69 11.40
CA GLU A 130 -0.92 -15.08 11.62
C GLU A 130 -0.77 -16.02 12.82
N LEU A 131 -1.45 -15.70 13.93
CA LEU A 131 -1.47 -16.56 15.13
C LEU A 131 -2.15 -17.90 14.83
N PHE A 132 -3.30 -17.88 14.16
CA PHE A 132 -3.99 -19.10 13.77
C PHE A 132 -3.11 -20.01 12.92
N ASP A 133 -2.48 -19.47 11.87
CA ASP A 133 -1.62 -20.26 10.98
C ASP A 133 -0.34 -20.74 11.67
N LEU A 134 0.24 -19.94 12.58
CA LEU A 134 1.37 -20.38 13.40
C LEU A 134 1.04 -21.65 14.19
N PHE A 135 -0.13 -21.71 14.82
CA PHE A 135 -0.58 -22.87 15.57
C PHE A 135 -1.03 -24.03 14.67
N ALA A 136 -1.74 -23.73 13.59
CA ALA A 136 -2.28 -24.75 12.69
C ALA A 136 -1.17 -25.41 11.85
N ASN A 137 -0.17 -24.64 11.40
CA ASN A 137 0.82 -25.06 10.42
C ASN A 137 2.25 -24.68 10.79
N GLY A 138 2.50 -23.46 11.24
CA GLY A 138 3.84 -22.93 11.47
C GLY A 138 4.70 -23.81 12.39
N PHE A 139 4.18 -24.21 13.56
CA PHE A 139 4.95 -25.03 14.50
C PHE A 139 5.32 -26.42 13.99
N LYS A 140 4.65 -26.93 12.94
CA LYS A 140 5.04 -28.20 12.30
C LYS A 140 6.43 -28.13 11.67
N PHE A 141 6.90 -26.93 11.33
CA PHE A 141 8.25 -26.69 10.82
C PHE A 141 9.31 -26.61 11.94
N GLN A 142 8.98 -26.80 13.21
CA GLN A 142 9.96 -26.82 14.31
C GLN A 142 10.89 -25.57 14.36
N PRO A 143 10.34 -24.34 14.30
CA PRO A 143 11.16 -23.14 14.31
C PRO A 143 11.86 -22.93 15.64
N ASP A 144 13.07 -22.37 15.59
CA ASP A 144 13.83 -21.91 16.75
C ASP A 144 13.46 -20.48 17.15
N MET A 145 12.92 -19.70 16.19
CA MET A 145 12.52 -18.32 16.38
C MET A 145 11.31 -17.98 15.51
N VAL A 146 10.43 -17.14 16.02
CA VAL A 146 9.33 -16.54 15.28
C VAL A 146 9.49 -15.02 15.34
N ILE A 147 9.46 -14.37 14.19
CA ILE A 147 9.50 -12.92 14.04
C ILE A 147 8.11 -12.47 13.58
N LEU A 148 7.55 -11.46 14.26
CA LEU A 148 6.29 -10.83 13.87
C LEU A 148 6.57 -9.52 13.12
N GLY A 149 6.24 -9.48 11.83
CA GLY A 149 6.24 -8.28 11.02
C GLY A 149 4.94 -7.50 11.18
N TYR A 150 4.80 -6.77 12.28
CA TYR A 150 3.62 -5.99 12.63
C TYR A 150 3.43 -4.76 11.73
N PHE A 151 2.20 -4.50 11.27
CA PHE A 151 1.84 -3.35 10.42
C PHE A 151 0.48 -2.74 10.79
N HIS A 152 0.11 -1.61 10.15
CA HIS A 152 -1.03 -0.78 10.57
C HIS A 152 -2.40 -1.50 10.49
N ASN A 153 -2.53 -2.51 9.63
CA ASN A 153 -3.75 -3.32 9.54
C ASN A 153 -3.99 -4.18 10.78
N ASP A 154 -2.97 -4.42 11.61
CA ASP A 154 -3.09 -5.16 12.88
C ASP A 154 -3.72 -4.35 14.01
N ILE A 155 -3.81 -3.03 13.85
CA ILE A 155 -4.41 -2.13 14.84
C ILE A 155 -5.95 -2.21 14.80
N ASN A 156 -6.52 -2.55 13.64
CA ASN A 156 -7.96 -2.42 13.38
C ASN A 156 -8.75 -3.72 13.56
N ASP A 157 -8.13 -4.79 14.03
CA ASP A 157 -8.74 -6.11 13.99
C ASP A 157 -9.52 -6.45 15.27
N PHE A 158 -10.59 -5.66 15.49
CA PHE A 158 -11.82 -6.18 16.08
C PHE A 158 -12.82 -6.32 14.94
N ARG A 159 -12.60 -7.31 14.06
CA ARG A 159 -13.58 -7.71 13.04
C ARG A 159 -14.74 -8.49 13.66
N ASP A 160 -15.48 -7.81 14.54
CA ASP A 160 -16.91 -8.00 14.63
C ASP A 160 -17.52 -6.79 13.94
N SER A 161 -18.37 -7.03 12.95
CA SER A 161 -19.24 -5.99 12.39
C SER A 161 -20.20 -5.38 13.42
N ASP A 162 -20.20 -5.89 14.67
CA ASP A 162 -20.98 -5.41 15.82
C ASP A 162 -20.13 -5.10 17.08
N SER A 163 -18.80 -5.21 17.05
CA SER A 163 -17.97 -4.74 18.17
C SER A 163 -17.92 -3.22 18.09
N PRO A 164 -18.20 -2.47 19.17
CA PRO A 164 -17.96 -1.05 19.17
C PRO A 164 -16.49 -0.88 18.78
N ARG A 165 -16.26 -0.21 17.64
CA ARG A 165 -14.92 0.29 17.30
C ARG A 165 -14.36 0.83 18.59
N ALA A 166 -13.14 0.43 18.96
CA ALA A 166 -12.48 1.10 20.06
C ALA A 166 -12.50 2.59 19.72
N ASP A 167 -13.38 3.36 20.36
CA ASP A 167 -13.60 4.80 20.10
C ASP A 167 -12.31 5.60 20.34
N PHE A 168 -11.30 4.97 20.94
CA PHE A 168 -9.93 5.47 21.06
C PHE A 168 -9.14 5.50 19.75
N LEU A 169 -9.61 4.81 18.70
CA LEU A 169 -9.02 4.77 17.36
C LEU A 169 -10.05 5.21 16.30
N SER A 170 -10.95 6.13 16.65
CA SER A 170 -11.26 7.16 15.67
C SER A 170 -9.96 7.96 15.43
N CYS A 171 -9.04 7.40 14.65
CA CYS A 171 -8.15 8.20 13.83
C CYS A 171 -9.06 8.91 12.82
N ASP A 172 -9.84 9.87 13.31
CA ASP A 172 -10.12 11.05 12.54
C ASP A 172 -8.77 11.71 12.40
N VAL A 173 -8.04 11.30 11.36
CA VAL A 173 -6.77 11.91 10.95
C VAL A 173 -6.96 13.38 10.59
N GLY A 174 -8.16 13.94 10.78
CA GLY A 174 -8.53 15.28 10.35
C GLY A 174 -8.34 15.41 8.86
N GLU A 175 -8.48 14.30 8.10
CA GLU A 175 -8.32 14.35 6.66
C GLU A 175 -9.44 15.23 6.11
N ILE A 176 -9.07 16.44 5.73
CA ILE A 176 -9.96 17.38 5.08
C ILE A 176 -10.15 16.86 3.65
N GLU A 177 -11.28 16.18 3.42
CA GLU A 177 -11.74 15.98 2.05
C GLU A 177 -12.13 17.34 1.47
N LEU A 178 -11.31 17.86 0.56
CA LEU A 178 -11.54 19.14 -0.12
C LEU A 178 -12.90 19.19 -0.83
N ILE A 179 -13.34 18.05 -1.34
CA ILE A 179 -14.62 17.87 -2.00
C ILE A 179 -15.19 16.56 -1.47
N SER A 180 -16.43 16.61 -0.96
CA SER A 180 -17.11 15.45 -0.40
C SER A 180 -17.03 14.25 -1.35
N ASP A 181 -16.68 13.09 -0.81
CA ASP A 181 -16.68 11.82 -1.56
C ASP A 181 -18.09 11.35 -2.00
N LYS A 182 -19.12 12.18 -1.81
CA LYS A 182 -20.51 11.98 -2.23
C LYS A 182 -20.89 13.09 -3.23
N GLY A 183 -20.85 12.80 -4.53
CA GLY A 183 -21.28 13.73 -5.56
C GLY A 183 -21.05 13.25 -7.00
N PRO A 184 -21.71 13.85 -8.00
CA PRO A 184 -21.64 13.41 -9.40
C PRO A 184 -20.25 13.60 -10.02
N LEU A 185 -19.43 14.50 -9.46
CA LEU A 185 -18.08 14.80 -9.95
C LEU A 185 -16.99 13.92 -9.32
N LYS A 186 -17.32 13.05 -8.36
CA LYS A 186 -16.36 12.22 -7.63
C LYS A 186 -15.42 11.46 -8.56
N ASN A 187 -16.00 10.71 -9.50
CA ASN A 187 -15.24 9.85 -10.39
C ASN A 187 -14.32 10.65 -11.33
N LEU A 188 -14.73 11.87 -11.71
CA LEU A 188 -13.93 12.77 -12.52
C LEU A 188 -12.75 13.34 -11.74
N LEU A 189 -13.00 13.80 -10.50
CA LEU A 189 -11.97 14.37 -9.63
C LEU A 189 -10.94 13.33 -9.20
N LYS A 190 -11.35 12.09 -8.93
CA LYS A 190 -10.43 10.98 -8.62
C LYS A 190 -9.52 10.60 -9.80
N GLN A 191 -9.80 11.06 -11.01
CA GLN A 191 -8.90 10.90 -12.16
C GLN A 191 -7.92 12.07 -12.34
N SER A 192 -8.08 13.17 -11.60
CA SER A 192 -7.18 14.32 -11.65
C SER A 192 -5.97 14.12 -10.72
N HIS A 193 -4.77 14.22 -11.29
CA HIS A 193 -3.51 14.20 -10.53
C HIS A 193 -3.34 15.47 -9.70
N LEU A 194 -3.84 16.61 -10.18
CA LEU A 194 -3.87 17.86 -9.43
C LEU A 194 -4.74 17.75 -8.19
N TYR A 195 -5.95 17.20 -8.31
CA TYR A 195 -6.83 16.95 -7.17
C TYR A 195 -6.17 16.04 -6.14
N LYS A 196 -5.62 14.89 -6.57
CA LYS A 196 -4.90 13.97 -5.67
C LYS A 196 -3.72 14.63 -4.96
N PHE A 197 -2.93 15.43 -5.69
CA PHE A 197 -1.77 16.13 -5.14
C PHE A 197 -2.17 17.14 -4.07
N VAL A 198 -3.18 17.98 -4.34
CA VAL A 198 -3.64 19.00 -3.38
C VAL A 198 -4.25 18.33 -2.15
N ASN A 199 -5.07 17.29 -2.33
CA ASN A 199 -5.66 16.53 -1.22
C ASN A 199 -4.57 15.89 -0.34
N LEU A 200 -3.55 15.29 -0.94
CA LEU A 200 -2.41 14.71 -0.22
C LEU A 200 -1.58 15.78 0.53
N LYS A 201 -1.40 16.97 -0.05
CA LYS A 201 -0.64 18.05 0.60
C LYS A 201 -1.39 18.67 1.77
N ILE A 202 -2.70 18.85 1.65
CA ILE A 202 -3.52 19.41 2.72
C ILE A 202 -3.61 18.45 3.91
N ASN A 203 -3.74 17.15 3.66
CA ASN A 203 -3.80 16.12 4.71
C ASN A 203 -2.43 15.75 5.33
N ARG A 204 -1.35 16.45 4.97
CA ARG A 204 0.01 16.20 5.48
C ARG A 204 0.64 17.43 6.15
N LEU A 205 -0.08 18.54 6.25
CA LEU A 205 0.29 19.74 7.00
C LEU A 205 -0.42 19.73 8.35
#